data_AF-A0AAJ1QIG0-F1
#
_entry.id   AF-A0AAJ1QIG0-F1
#
_cell.length_a   1.000
_cell.length_b   1.000
_cell.length_c   1.000
_cell.angle_alpha   90.00
_cell.angle_beta   90.00
_cell.angle_gamma   90.00
#
_symmetry.space_group_name_H-M   'P 1'
#
loop_
_entity.id
_entity.type
_entity.pdbx_description
1 polymer ?
#
loop_
_entity_poly.entity_id
_entity_poly.type
_entity_poly.pdbx_seq_one_letter_code
_entity_poly.pdbx_strand_id
1 'polypeptide(L)'
;MLVKTHYLIEGCILSKEIRGLSNRPIMYEKTILTTRLIEALQAFLITEVSVEKTLIDGRKFLPKEVIDPELQERGKSSDFTDLYLKSVQTYKRLFKNWQAGSKVEVAMIRLIMIPLMDKALEEPENILMLHHYCNKEEYVFHHAISIGLIGGYIAFKMKCNRADVYQAAIGGCLADCGMAKLPPRLLNKRESLTADDYKEIHAHPISATR
;
A
#
# COMPACT_ATOMS: atom_id res chain seq x y z
N MET A 1 3.00 16.31 7.35
CA MET A 1 3.79 17.01 8.40
C MET A 1 4.96 17.71 7.74
N LEU A 2 5.36 18.89 8.21
CA LEU A 2 6.51 19.63 7.67
C LEU A 2 7.78 19.27 8.44
N VAL A 3 8.81 18.80 7.72
CA VAL A 3 10.04 18.24 8.31
C VAL A 3 11.27 18.74 7.55
N LYS A 4 12.37 19.00 8.26
CA LYS A 4 13.66 19.36 7.65
C LYS A 4 14.21 18.17 6.86
N THR A 5 14.79 18.42 5.69
CA THR A 5 15.30 17.35 4.80
C THR A 5 16.41 16.50 5.42
N HIS A 6 17.11 17.02 6.43
CA HIS A 6 18.13 16.26 7.16
C HIS A 6 17.57 15.22 8.15
N TYR A 7 16.28 15.29 8.48
CA TYR A 7 15.60 14.29 9.32
C TYR A 7 14.81 13.26 8.52
N LEU A 8 14.80 13.37 7.19
CA LEU A 8 14.18 12.38 6.32
C LEU A 8 14.96 11.08 6.35
N ILE A 9 14.23 9.99 6.22
CA ILE A 9 14.77 8.65 6.08
C ILE A 9 14.19 8.01 4.82
N GLU A 10 14.87 6.98 4.31
CA GLU A 10 14.36 6.20 3.19
C GLU A 10 12.97 5.64 3.51
N GLY A 11 12.06 5.74 2.53
CA GLY A 11 10.68 5.31 2.68
C GLY A 11 9.71 6.38 3.16
N CYS A 12 10.16 7.61 3.45
CA CYS A 12 9.27 8.77 3.61
C CYS A 12 8.47 9.00 2.32
N ILE A 13 7.21 9.41 2.44
CA ILE A 13 6.33 9.71 1.30
C ILE A 13 6.02 11.20 1.31
N LEU A 14 6.15 11.88 0.18
CA LEU A 14 5.75 13.29 0.07
C LEU A 14 4.23 13.43 0.17
N SER A 15 3.75 14.29 1.08
CA SER A 15 2.33 14.62 1.20
C SER A 15 1.94 15.85 0.38
N LYS A 16 2.92 16.59 -0.17
CA LYS A 16 2.72 17.69 -1.11
C LYS A 16 3.84 17.68 -2.13
N GLU A 17 3.53 18.13 -3.34
CA GLU A 17 4.54 18.33 -4.38
C GLU A 17 5.57 19.39 -3.98
N ILE A 18 6.80 19.22 -4.46
CA ILE A 18 7.90 20.16 -4.28
C ILE A 18 8.00 20.98 -5.55
N ARG A 19 7.78 22.28 -5.46
CA ARG A 19 7.86 23.21 -6.60
C ARG A 19 9.15 24.01 -6.56
N GLY A 20 9.78 24.14 -7.72
CA GLY A 20 10.85 25.11 -7.94
C GLY A 20 10.32 26.38 -8.60
N LEU A 21 11.21 27.13 -9.25
CA LEU A 21 10.85 28.31 -10.04
C LEU A 21 10.21 27.96 -11.39
N SER A 22 10.24 26.69 -11.79
CA SER A 22 9.65 26.22 -13.04
C SER A 22 8.16 25.91 -12.87
N ASN A 23 7.42 25.91 -13.98
CA ASN A 23 6.00 25.53 -13.98
C ASN A 23 5.77 24.01 -13.80
N ARG A 24 6.84 23.21 -13.70
CA ARG A 24 6.79 21.78 -13.37
C ARG A 24 7.32 21.55 -11.94
N PRO A 25 6.65 20.69 -11.15
CA PRO A 25 7.17 20.32 -9.84
C PRO A 25 8.48 19.53 -9.99
N ILE A 26 9.39 19.73 -9.03
CA ILE A 26 10.65 18.99 -8.90
C ILE A 26 10.36 17.54 -8.51
N MET A 27 9.43 17.35 -7.58
CA MET A 27 8.86 16.04 -7.23
C MET A 27 7.37 16.18 -7.02
N TYR A 28 6.60 15.24 -7.55
CA TYR A 28 5.15 15.18 -7.37
C TYR A 28 4.78 14.70 -5.97
N GLU A 29 3.57 15.02 -5.54
CA GLU A 29 2.99 14.41 -4.34
C GLU A 29 2.98 12.87 -4.43
N LYS A 30 2.98 12.20 -3.28
CA LYS A 30 3.07 10.73 -3.14
C LYS A 30 4.35 10.09 -3.68
N THR A 31 5.38 10.87 -4.01
CA THR A 31 6.71 10.34 -4.32
C THR A 31 7.32 9.65 -3.08
N ILE A 32 7.76 8.40 -3.23
CA ILE A 32 8.53 7.68 -2.20
C ILE A 32 9.98 8.15 -2.25
N LEU A 33 10.49 8.64 -1.13
CA LEU A 33 11.84 9.15 -1.00
C LEU A 33 12.83 8.01 -0.78
N THR A 34 13.69 7.79 -1.77
CA THR A 34 14.88 6.95 -1.68
C THR A 34 16.06 7.77 -1.15
N THR A 35 17.12 7.10 -0.70
CA THR A 35 18.36 7.78 -0.26
C THR A 35 18.89 8.76 -1.30
N ARG A 36 18.88 8.36 -2.59
CA ARG A 36 19.29 9.24 -3.71
C ARG A 36 18.41 10.47 -3.87
N LEU A 37 17.10 10.34 -3.67
CA LEU A 37 16.17 11.47 -3.75
C LEU A 37 16.38 12.42 -2.57
N ILE A 38 16.64 11.89 -1.37
CA ILE A 38 16.94 12.71 -0.18
C ILE A 38 18.25 13.49 -0.38
N GLU A 39 19.30 12.83 -0.87
CA GLU A 39 20.57 13.48 -1.23
C GLU A 39 20.36 14.57 -2.28
N ALA A 40 19.54 14.31 -3.30
CA ALA A 40 19.20 15.31 -4.31
C ALA A 40 18.49 16.52 -3.68
N LEU A 41 17.50 16.32 -2.81
CA LEU A 41 16.80 17.41 -2.12
C LEU A 41 17.78 18.31 -1.34
N GLN A 42 18.73 17.69 -0.64
CA GLN A 42 19.77 18.40 0.10
C GLN A 42 20.72 19.16 -0.84
N ALA A 43 21.13 18.55 -1.95
CA ALA A 43 21.99 19.18 -2.96
C ALA A 43 21.32 20.37 -3.66
N PHE A 44 20.00 20.32 -3.86
CA PHE A 44 19.19 21.43 -4.40
C PHE A 44 18.81 22.48 -3.34
N LEU A 45 19.37 22.40 -2.13
CA LEU A 45 19.11 23.33 -1.01
C LEU A 45 17.63 23.40 -0.62
N ILE A 46 16.88 22.32 -0.84
CA ILE A 46 15.52 22.20 -0.32
C ILE A 46 15.66 21.82 1.15
N THR A 47 15.35 22.77 2.03
CA THR A 47 15.55 22.63 3.48
C THR A 47 14.41 21.88 4.16
N GLU A 48 13.20 21.97 3.61
CA GLU A 48 11.97 21.52 4.26
C GLU A 48 11.02 20.89 3.26
N VAL A 49 10.34 19.81 3.65
CA VAL A 49 9.35 19.13 2.82
C VAL A 49 8.16 18.66 3.65
N SER A 50 7.00 18.60 3.01
CA SER A 50 5.79 18.00 3.60
C SER A 50 5.74 16.51 3.31
N VAL A 51 5.75 15.68 4.36
CA VAL A 51 5.70 14.22 4.27
C VAL A 51 4.50 13.63 5.00
N GLU A 52 4.12 12.42 4.59
CA GLU A 52 3.08 11.63 5.27
C GLU A 52 3.51 11.22 6.67
N LYS A 53 2.51 10.87 7.51
CA LYS A 53 2.76 10.39 8.88
C LYS A 53 3.23 8.93 8.93
N THR A 54 3.11 8.22 7.83
CA THR A 54 3.45 6.80 7.71
C THR A 54 4.47 6.63 6.58
N LEU A 55 5.49 5.83 6.85
CA LEU A 55 6.47 5.40 5.87
C LEU A 55 5.87 4.36 4.93
N ILE A 56 6.49 4.14 3.78
CA ILE A 56 6.05 3.13 2.80
C ILE A 56 5.91 1.71 3.38
N ASP A 57 6.64 1.40 4.45
CA ASP A 57 6.56 0.13 5.15
C ASP A 57 5.41 0.04 6.17
N GLY A 58 4.56 1.07 6.26
CA GLY A 58 3.42 1.14 7.17
C GLY A 58 3.74 1.56 8.61
N ARG A 59 5.01 1.82 8.95
CA ARG A 59 5.39 2.33 10.27
C ARG A 59 5.14 3.84 10.36
N LYS A 60 4.85 4.33 11.56
CA LYS A 60 4.77 5.77 11.81
C LYS A 60 6.15 6.40 11.64
N PHE A 61 6.22 7.48 10.87
CA PHE A 61 7.40 8.31 10.79
C PHE A 61 7.45 9.26 11.99
N LEU A 62 8.55 9.20 12.74
CA LEU A 62 8.78 10.01 13.94
C LEU A 62 10.10 10.77 13.77
N PRO A 63 10.10 11.97 13.14
CA PRO A 63 11.30 12.76 12.98
C PRO A 63 11.75 13.34 14.34
N LYS A 64 13.05 13.64 14.45
CA LYS A 64 13.64 14.25 15.66
C LYS A 64 13.08 15.63 15.96
N GLU A 65 12.65 16.37 14.93
CA GLU A 65 12.09 17.70 15.04
C GLU A 65 11.01 17.86 13.96
N VAL A 66 9.86 18.41 14.34
CA VAL A 66 8.77 18.78 13.42
C VAL A 66 8.65 20.30 13.48
N ILE A 67 8.62 20.95 12.31
CA ILE A 67 8.63 22.41 12.20
C ILE A 67 7.26 23.00 12.56
N ASP A 68 6.20 22.24 12.31
CA ASP A 68 4.83 22.64 12.63
C ASP A 68 4.04 21.47 13.28
N PRO A 69 3.93 21.46 14.63
CA PRO A 69 3.13 20.48 15.35
C PRO A 69 1.61 20.75 15.27
N GLU A 70 1.16 21.97 14.96
CA GLU A 70 -0.29 22.29 14.87
C GLU A 70 -0.93 21.73 13.59
N LEU A 71 -0.17 21.62 12.51
CA LEU A 71 -0.56 20.87 11.30
C LEU A 71 -0.73 19.35 11.56
N GLN A 72 -0.34 18.82 12.72
CA GLN A 72 -0.57 17.41 13.07
C GLN A 72 -2.03 17.12 13.44
N GLU A 73 -2.73 18.07 14.07
CA GLU A 73 -4.05 17.91 14.70
C GLU A 73 -5.23 18.00 13.73
N ARG A 74 -5.10 18.76 12.62
CA ARG A 74 -6.17 18.90 11.60
C ARG A 74 -6.41 17.66 10.73
N GLY A 75 -5.56 16.64 10.83
CA GLY A 75 -5.71 15.34 10.16
C GLY A 75 -6.02 14.22 11.15
N LYS A 76 -7.09 14.36 11.94
CA LYS A 76 -7.64 13.31 12.84
C LYS A 76 -8.52 12.28 12.12
N SER A 77 -8.75 12.45 10.81
CA SER A 77 -9.19 11.36 9.93
C SER A 77 -8.01 10.41 9.78
N SER A 78 -8.20 9.10 10.00
CA SER A 78 -7.21 8.11 9.57
C SER A 78 -7.02 8.28 8.07
N ASP A 79 -5.92 8.92 7.68
CA ASP A 79 -5.62 9.17 6.28
C ASP A 79 -5.68 7.84 5.52
N PHE A 80 -6.26 7.85 4.32
CA PHE A 80 -6.40 6.65 3.52
C PHE A 80 -5.05 5.95 3.38
N THR A 81 -3.98 6.71 3.18
CA THR A 81 -2.60 6.22 3.09
C THR A 81 -2.21 5.39 4.31
N ASP A 82 -2.43 5.91 5.52
CA ASP A 82 -2.11 5.23 6.78
C ASP A 82 -2.87 3.91 6.91
N LEU A 83 -4.17 3.93 6.57
CA LEU A 83 -5.03 2.76 6.68
C LEU A 83 -4.65 1.69 5.63
N TYR A 84 -4.34 2.13 4.41
CA TYR A 84 -3.89 1.27 3.33
C TYR A 84 -2.57 0.57 3.69
N LEU A 85 -1.55 1.31 4.11
CA LEU A 85 -0.24 0.75 4.41
C LEU A 85 -0.29 -0.20 5.62
N LYS A 86 -1.08 0.11 6.64
CA LYS A 86 -1.34 -0.83 7.77
C LYS A 86 -2.06 -2.10 7.32
N SER A 87 -3.01 -1.97 6.39
CA SER A 87 -3.74 -3.12 5.84
C SER A 87 -2.78 -4.02 5.05
N VAL A 88 -1.89 -3.44 4.24
CA VAL A 88 -0.84 -4.17 3.53
C VAL A 88 0.09 -4.91 4.50
N GLN A 89 0.58 -4.25 5.55
CA GLN A 89 1.44 -4.91 6.54
C GLN A 89 0.71 -6.03 7.32
N THR A 90 -0.57 -5.83 7.60
CA THR A 90 -1.39 -6.88 8.24
C THR A 90 -1.57 -8.07 7.30
N TYR A 91 -1.91 -7.83 6.04
CA TYR A 91 -2.01 -8.87 5.02
C TYR A 91 -0.70 -9.62 4.85
N LYS A 92 0.43 -8.92 4.78
CA LYS A 92 1.77 -9.52 4.70
C LYS A 92 2.05 -10.48 5.86
N ARG A 93 1.68 -10.10 7.09
CA ARG A 93 1.80 -10.99 8.26
C ARG A 93 0.92 -12.23 8.11
N LEU A 94 -0.34 -12.06 7.72
CA LEU A 94 -1.27 -13.18 7.49
C LEU A 94 -0.73 -14.11 6.39
N PHE A 95 -0.29 -13.55 5.26
CA PHE A 95 0.29 -14.30 4.15
C PHE A 95 1.49 -15.15 4.59
N LYS A 96 2.40 -14.58 5.37
CA LYS A 96 3.54 -15.34 5.95
C LYS A 96 3.07 -16.46 6.89
N ASN A 97 2.02 -16.24 7.68
CA ASN A 97 1.46 -17.30 8.51
C ASN A 97 0.84 -18.41 7.66
N TRP A 98 0.19 -18.08 6.55
CA TRP A 98 -0.36 -19.04 5.59
C TRP A 98 0.75 -19.85 4.91
N GLN A 99 1.88 -19.20 4.56
CA GLN A 99 3.09 -19.88 4.10
C GLN A 99 3.63 -20.89 5.14
N ALA A 100 3.48 -20.58 6.43
CA ALA A 100 3.83 -21.46 7.54
C ALA A 100 2.77 -22.55 7.85
N GLY A 101 1.70 -22.63 7.05
CA GLY A 101 0.66 -23.66 7.17
C GLY A 101 -0.55 -23.27 8.03
N SER A 102 -0.65 -22.00 8.46
CA SER A 102 -1.84 -21.51 9.16
C SER A 102 -3.02 -21.39 8.19
N LYS A 103 -4.24 -21.54 8.71
CA LYS A 103 -5.47 -21.36 7.93
C LYS A 103 -5.70 -19.88 7.64
N VAL A 104 -6.38 -19.59 6.53
CA VAL A 104 -6.76 -18.23 6.15
C VAL A 104 -7.74 -17.63 7.16
N GLU A 105 -7.34 -16.57 7.87
CA GLU A 105 -8.19 -15.89 8.83
C GLU A 105 -9.06 -14.81 8.17
N VAL A 106 -10.18 -15.21 7.54
CA VAL A 106 -11.10 -14.28 6.86
C VAL A 106 -11.64 -13.16 7.77
N ALA A 107 -11.77 -13.43 9.08
CA ALA A 107 -12.16 -12.41 10.05
C ALA A 107 -11.14 -11.26 10.15
N MET A 108 -9.84 -11.57 10.07
CA MET A 108 -8.78 -10.55 10.08
C MET A 108 -8.77 -9.75 8.79
N ILE A 109 -9.04 -10.39 7.64
CA ILE A 109 -9.17 -9.69 6.36
C ILE A 109 -10.37 -8.75 6.37
N ARG A 110 -11.52 -9.18 6.92
CA ARG A 110 -12.69 -8.31 7.13
C ARG A 110 -12.34 -7.08 7.96
N LEU A 111 -11.60 -7.28 9.06
CA LEU A 111 -11.21 -6.21 9.98
C LEU A 111 -10.37 -5.12 9.31
N ILE A 112 -9.52 -5.47 8.34
CA ILE A 112 -8.70 -4.48 7.61
C ILE A 112 -9.43 -3.92 6.38
N MET A 113 -10.18 -4.75 5.65
CA MET A 113 -10.76 -4.36 4.35
C MET A 113 -12.01 -3.48 4.49
N ILE A 114 -12.88 -3.71 5.47
CA ILE A 114 -14.11 -2.93 5.65
C ILE A 114 -13.80 -1.44 5.92
N PRO A 115 -13.01 -1.06 6.94
CA PRO A 115 -12.73 0.35 7.20
C PRO A 115 -11.94 0.98 6.04
N LEU A 116 -11.05 0.22 5.40
CA LEU A 116 -10.30 0.72 4.25
C LEU A 116 -11.20 0.99 3.04
N MET A 117 -12.15 0.10 2.77
CA MET A 117 -13.13 0.27 1.69
C MET A 117 -14.06 1.46 1.97
N ASP A 118 -14.46 1.67 3.22
CA ASP A 118 -15.27 2.82 3.61
C ASP A 118 -14.53 4.13 3.31
N LYS A 119 -13.28 4.22 3.74
CA LYS A 119 -12.42 5.36 3.45
C LYS A 119 -12.18 5.55 1.95
N ALA A 120 -12.00 4.46 1.21
CA ALA A 120 -11.83 4.48 -0.25
C ALA A 120 -13.06 5.00 -0.99
N LEU A 121 -14.26 4.80 -0.45
CA LEU A 121 -15.52 5.27 -1.06
C LEU A 121 -15.84 6.72 -0.74
N GLU A 122 -15.36 7.23 0.39
CA GLU A 122 -15.40 8.67 0.70
C GLU A 122 -14.54 9.48 -0.28
N GLU A 123 -13.38 8.95 -0.64
CA GLU A 123 -12.37 9.61 -1.50
C GLU A 123 -11.90 8.65 -2.62
N PRO A 124 -12.71 8.41 -3.67
CA PRO A 124 -12.41 7.43 -4.72
C PRO A 124 -11.11 7.65 -5.48
N GLU A 125 -10.62 8.89 -5.54
CA GLU A 125 -9.33 9.25 -6.14
C GLU A 125 -8.17 8.47 -5.53
N ASN A 126 -8.27 8.09 -4.25
CA ASN A 126 -7.26 7.30 -3.56
C ASN A 126 -7.05 5.91 -4.19
N ILE A 127 -8.08 5.34 -4.82
CA ILE A 127 -7.97 4.05 -5.53
C ILE A 127 -7.10 4.20 -6.78
N LEU A 128 -7.14 5.35 -7.46
CA LEU A 128 -6.29 5.63 -8.61
C LEU A 128 -4.81 5.82 -8.20
N MET A 129 -4.59 6.25 -6.96
CA MET A 129 -3.25 6.52 -6.41
C MET A 129 -2.54 5.27 -5.86
N LEU A 130 -3.18 4.10 -5.85
CA LEU A 130 -2.62 2.88 -5.24
C LEU A 130 -1.26 2.46 -5.82
N HIS A 131 -1.04 2.75 -7.11
CA HIS A 131 0.19 2.41 -7.82
C HIS A 131 1.42 3.15 -7.24
N HIS A 132 1.25 4.32 -6.63
CA HIS A 132 2.34 5.07 -6.01
C HIS A 132 2.93 4.37 -4.79
N TYR A 133 2.16 3.51 -4.12
CA TYR A 133 2.59 2.84 -2.90
C TYR A 133 3.21 1.46 -3.13
N CYS A 134 3.22 0.96 -4.37
CA CYS A 134 3.67 -0.38 -4.67
C CYS A 134 5.19 -0.41 -4.92
N ASN A 135 5.90 -1.29 -4.22
CA ASN A 135 7.30 -1.63 -4.50
C ASN A 135 7.40 -3.07 -5.03
N LYS A 136 8.52 -3.41 -5.69
CA LYS A 136 8.69 -4.73 -6.32
C LYS A 136 8.77 -5.86 -5.31
N GLU A 137 9.35 -5.59 -4.14
CA GLU A 137 9.64 -6.56 -3.10
C GLU A 137 8.38 -7.00 -2.35
N GLU A 138 7.42 -6.10 -2.19
CA GLU A 138 6.17 -6.29 -1.45
C GLU A 138 4.95 -6.32 -2.38
N TYR A 139 5.18 -6.44 -3.69
CA TYR A 139 4.16 -6.38 -4.74
C TYR A 139 2.95 -7.26 -4.42
N VAL A 140 3.16 -8.52 -4.03
CA VAL A 140 2.08 -9.49 -3.76
C VAL A 140 1.11 -8.99 -2.69
N PHE A 141 1.62 -8.29 -1.67
CA PHE A 141 0.79 -7.79 -0.56
C PHE A 141 0.01 -6.54 -0.96
N HIS A 142 0.65 -5.62 -1.68
CA HIS A 142 -0.02 -4.44 -2.25
C HIS A 142 -1.07 -4.84 -3.29
N HIS A 143 -0.75 -5.83 -4.12
CA HIS A 143 -1.62 -6.36 -5.16
C HIS A 143 -2.93 -6.89 -4.58
N ALA A 144 -2.85 -7.73 -3.55
CA ALA A 144 -4.03 -8.28 -2.89
C ALA A 144 -4.97 -7.19 -2.36
N ILE A 145 -4.45 -6.23 -1.59
CA ILE A 145 -5.26 -5.11 -1.07
C ILE A 145 -5.84 -4.28 -2.23
N SER A 146 -5.04 -4.00 -3.26
CA SER A 146 -5.46 -3.17 -4.40
C SER A 146 -6.57 -3.82 -5.22
N ILE A 147 -6.46 -5.12 -5.55
CA ILE A 147 -7.53 -5.86 -6.24
C ILE A 147 -8.81 -5.84 -5.40
N GLY A 148 -8.70 -6.02 -4.09
CA GLY A 148 -9.84 -5.89 -3.19
C GLY A 148 -10.52 -4.52 -3.31
N LEU A 149 -9.77 -3.42 -3.21
CA LEU A 149 -10.35 -2.08 -3.31
C LEU A 149 -10.95 -1.80 -4.68
N ILE A 150 -10.27 -2.19 -5.76
CA ILE A 150 -10.76 -2.02 -7.14
C ILE A 150 -12.04 -2.84 -7.34
N GLY A 151 -12.06 -4.11 -6.92
CA GLY A 151 -13.23 -4.98 -7.02
C GLY A 151 -14.44 -4.46 -6.24
N GLY A 152 -14.22 -4.01 -5.01
CA GLY A 152 -15.25 -3.35 -4.20
C GLY A 152 -15.76 -2.06 -4.84
N TYR A 153 -14.87 -1.25 -5.42
CA TYR A 153 -15.26 -0.03 -6.11
C TYR A 153 -16.07 -0.28 -7.37
N ILE A 154 -15.73 -1.31 -8.15
CA ILE A 154 -16.51 -1.75 -9.31
C ILE A 154 -17.92 -2.16 -8.86
N ALA A 155 -18.03 -2.97 -7.80
CA ALA A 155 -19.34 -3.36 -7.24
C ALA A 155 -20.16 -2.14 -6.78
N PHE A 156 -19.49 -1.15 -6.16
CA PHE A 156 -20.14 0.10 -5.78
C PHE A 156 -20.66 0.88 -7.00
N LYS A 157 -19.87 0.98 -8.07
CA LYS A 157 -20.28 1.62 -9.33
C LYS A 157 -21.39 0.86 -10.05
N MET A 158 -21.47 -0.45 -9.86
CA MET A 158 -22.59 -1.28 -10.32
C MET A 158 -23.86 -1.13 -9.47
N LYS A 159 -23.86 -0.24 -8.46
CA LYS A 159 -24.98 0.02 -7.54
C LYS A 159 -25.37 -1.20 -6.70
N CYS A 160 -24.42 -2.09 -6.44
CA CYS A 160 -24.61 -3.18 -5.47
C CYS A 160 -24.83 -2.62 -4.05
N ASN A 161 -25.46 -3.40 -3.19
CA ASN A 161 -25.62 -3.00 -1.78
C ASN A 161 -24.27 -3.04 -1.05
N ARG A 162 -24.20 -2.45 0.15
CA ARG A 162 -22.95 -2.33 0.91
C ARG A 162 -22.36 -3.68 1.31
N ALA A 163 -23.20 -4.68 1.61
CA ALA A 163 -22.72 -6.02 1.94
C ALA A 163 -22.01 -6.65 0.74
N ASP A 164 -22.59 -6.55 -0.46
CA ASP A 164 -21.99 -7.07 -1.70
C ASP A 164 -20.70 -6.34 -2.06
N VAL A 165 -20.64 -5.02 -1.86
CA VAL A 165 -19.39 -4.24 -2.03
C VAL A 165 -18.29 -4.76 -1.13
N TYR A 166 -18.58 -5.03 0.15
CA TYR A 166 -17.60 -5.60 1.06
C TYR A 166 -17.20 -7.02 0.68
N GLN A 167 -18.15 -7.86 0.27
CA GLN A 167 -17.84 -9.22 -0.19
C GLN A 167 -16.95 -9.20 -1.43
N ALA A 168 -17.21 -8.31 -2.39
CA ALA A 168 -16.35 -8.12 -3.55
C ALA A 168 -14.94 -7.68 -3.14
N ALA A 169 -14.83 -6.75 -2.18
CA ALA A 169 -13.53 -6.28 -1.71
C ALA A 169 -12.73 -7.37 -0.97
N ILE A 170 -13.38 -8.13 -0.09
CA ILE A 170 -12.77 -9.23 0.65
C ILE A 170 -12.40 -10.37 -0.29
N GLY A 171 -13.28 -10.71 -1.23
CA GLY A 171 -13.06 -11.74 -2.25
C GLY A 171 -11.89 -11.39 -3.15
N GLY A 172 -11.81 -10.14 -3.62
CA GLY A 172 -10.66 -9.66 -4.39
C GLY A 172 -9.35 -9.72 -3.62
N CYS A 173 -9.36 -9.35 -2.34
CA CYS A 173 -8.19 -9.45 -1.46
C CYS A 173 -7.71 -10.89 -1.21
N LEU A 174 -8.64 -11.85 -1.23
CA LEU A 174 -8.36 -13.26 -1.03
C LEU A 174 -8.17 -14.05 -2.33
N ALA A 175 -8.39 -13.46 -3.50
CA ALA A 175 -8.34 -14.16 -4.78
C ALA A 175 -7.04 -14.95 -4.98
N ASP A 176 -5.91 -14.34 -4.61
CA ASP A 176 -4.58 -14.91 -4.75
C ASP A 176 -4.00 -15.47 -3.44
N CYS A 177 -4.80 -15.67 -2.37
CA CYS A 177 -4.28 -16.17 -1.09
C CYS A 177 -3.61 -17.55 -1.21
N GLY A 178 -4.02 -18.36 -2.20
CA GLY A 178 -3.41 -19.64 -2.52
C GLY A 178 -1.96 -19.54 -3.02
N MET A 179 -1.52 -18.35 -3.46
CA MET A 179 -0.11 -18.09 -3.78
C MET A 179 0.80 -18.32 -2.57
N ALA A 180 0.28 -18.22 -1.34
CA ALA A 180 1.03 -18.53 -0.11
C ALA A 180 1.50 -19.99 -0.05
N LYS A 181 0.90 -20.90 -0.83
CA LYS A 181 1.31 -22.31 -0.88
C LYS A 181 2.38 -22.59 -1.95
N LEU A 182 2.71 -21.61 -2.78
CA LEU A 182 3.75 -21.76 -3.79
C LEU A 182 5.15 -21.75 -3.15
N PRO A 183 6.10 -22.51 -3.71
CA PRO A 183 7.46 -22.51 -3.23
C PRO A 183 8.12 -21.14 -3.45
N PRO A 184 9.04 -20.70 -2.55
CA PRO A 184 9.72 -19.41 -2.67
C PRO A 184 10.46 -19.21 -4.00
N ARG A 185 10.90 -20.30 -4.65
CA ARG A 185 11.56 -20.27 -5.96
C ARG A 185 10.67 -19.70 -7.06
N LEU A 186 9.34 -19.85 -6.94
CA LEU A 186 8.36 -19.35 -7.89
C LEU A 186 7.92 -17.92 -7.53
N LEU A 187 7.61 -17.69 -6.25
CA LEU A 187 7.17 -16.38 -5.78
C LEU A 187 8.19 -15.26 -6.02
N ASN A 188 9.48 -15.60 -5.94
CA ASN A 188 10.58 -14.64 -6.09
C ASN A 188 11.29 -14.74 -7.45
N LYS A 189 10.75 -15.51 -8.40
CA LYS A 189 11.42 -15.74 -9.68
C LYS A 189 11.46 -14.44 -10.49
N ARG A 190 12.67 -14.03 -10.89
CA ARG A 190 12.90 -12.84 -11.75
C ARG A 190 13.08 -13.19 -13.22
N GLU A 191 13.38 -14.44 -13.50
CA GLU A 191 13.52 -14.99 -14.86
C GLU A 191 12.15 -15.35 -15.44
N SER A 192 12.11 -15.56 -16.75
CA SER A 192 10.91 -16.06 -17.42
C SER A 192 10.41 -17.37 -16.79
N LEU A 193 9.10 -17.46 -16.62
CA LEU A 193 8.45 -18.68 -16.14
C LEU A 193 8.52 -19.77 -17.21
N THR A 194 8.87 -20.98 -16.79
CA THR A 194 8.82 -22.17 -17.64
C THR A 194 7.38 -22.70 -17.70
N ALA A 195 7.11 -23.60 -18.65
CA ALA A 195 5.79 -24.23 -18.76
C ALA A 195 5.35 -24.94 -17.46
N ASP A 196 6.29 -25.53 -16.72
CA ASP A 196 5.98 -26.19 -15.45
C ASP A 196 5.77 -25.19 -14.31
N ASP A 197 6.51 -24.07 -14.30
CA ASP A 197 6.24 -22.97 -13.35
C ASP A 197 4.82 -22.42 -13.54
N TYR A 198 4.38 -22.25 -14.80
CA TYR A 198 3.01 -21.84 -15.10
C TYR A 198 1.98 -22.84 -14.57
N LYS A 199 2.18 -24.14 -14.80
CA LYS A 199 1.24 -25.17 -14.30
C LYS A 199 1.07 -25.10 -12.78
N GLU A 200 2.17 -24.91 -12.05
CA GLU A 200 2.15 -24.82 -10.60
C GLU A 200 1.45 -23.53 -10.12
N ILE A 201 1.75 -22.39 -10.75
CA ILE A 201 1.07 -21.12 -10.44
C ILE A 201 -0.42 -21.21 -10.77
N HIS A 202 -0.83 -21.81 -11.88
CA HIS A 202 -2.25 -21.96 -12.24
C HIS A 202 -3.05 -22.81 -11.24
N ALA A 203 -2.40 -23.62 -10.42
CA ALA A 203 -3.05 -24.40 -9.37
C ALA A 203 -3.32 -23.60 -8.08
N HIS A 204 -2.81 -22.37 -7.94
CA HIS A 204 -2.98 -21.57 -6.73
C HIS A 204 -4.45 -21.32 -6.31
N PRO A 205 -5.44 -21.11 -7.22
CA PRO A 205 -6.82 -20.88 -6.80
C PRO A 205 -7.44 -22.13 -6.18
N ILE A 206 -7.10 -23.31 -6.71
CA ILE A 206 -7.52 -24.60 -6.15
C ILE A 206 -6.82 -24.87 -4.82
N SER A 207 -5.57 -24.43 -4.70
CA SER A 207 -4.80 -24.58 -3.47
C SER A 207 -5.36 -23.72 -2.33
N ALA A 208 -6.01 -22.59 -2.63
CA ALA A 208 -6.64 -21.73 -1.63
C ALA A 208 -7.80 -22.39 -0.87
N THR A 209 -8.47 -23.39 -1.46
CA THR A 209 -9.67 -24.03 -0.89
C THR A 209 -9.37 -25.32 -0.10
N ARG A 210 -8.10 -25.77 -0.09
CA ARG A 210 -7.63 -26.95 0.66
C ARG A 210 -7.03 -26.56 2.00
#